data_AF-A0A323TI91-F1
#
_entry.id   AF-A0A323TI91-F1
#
_cell.length_a   1.000
_cell.length_b   1.000
_cell.length_c   1.000
_cell.angle_alpha   90.00
_cell.angle_beta   90.00
_cell.angle_gamma   90.00
#
_symmetry.space_group_name_H-M   'P 1'
#
loop_
_entity.id
_entity.type
_entity.pdbx_description
1 polymer ?
#
loop_
_entity_poly.entity_id
_entity_poly.type
_entity_poly.pdbx_seq_one_letter_code
_entity_poly.pdbx_strand_id
1 'polypeptide(L)'
;MNRKTGLIVNTFASLLLLYVIIYYGYYVYIGLLWGFSERMFMLLVSDSLFLLFVPIAIGLFLKKKWSWWLTMSVFLQLFIAKVIAILANIFLLLSGSVAEPLQGSNILIEISFLFMYFIVIIGFSSKSLRSFLSIERPFSEWFWRVFLLAMVLYTSHFIITVVAISTLNP
;
A
#
# COMPACT_ATOMS: atom_id res chain seq x y z
N MET A 1 -24.04 16.16 -10.24
CA MET A 1 -23.18 15.25 -9.44
C MET A 1 -22.99 13.95 -10.22
N ASN A 2 -21.76 13.53 -10.55
CA ASN A 2 -21.54 12.43 -11.49
C ASN A 2 -21.75 11.07 -10.78
N ARG A 3 -22.92 10.44 -10.98
CA ARG A 3 -23.31 9.16 -10.36
C ARG A 3 -22.27 8.06 -10.58
N LYS A 4 -21.60 8.08 -11.74
CA LYS A 4 -20.53 7.15 -12.10
C LYS A 4 -19.31 7.26 -11.18
N THR A 5 -18.84 8.47 -10.88
CA THR A 5 -17.68 8.69 -10.00
C THR A 5 -17.97 8.21 -8.58
N GLY A 6 -19.18 8.48 -8.06
CA GLY A 6 -19.58 8.00 -6.74
C GLY A 6 -19.60 6.46 -6.65
N LEU A 7 -20.06 5.79 -7.70
CA LEU A 7 -20.07 4.32 -7.75
C LEU A 7 -18.64 3.77 -7.76
N ILE A 8 -17.74 4.34 -8.56
CA ILE A 8 -16.32 3.94 -8.61
C ILE A 8 -15.66 4.10 -7.22
N VAL A 9 -15.85 5.25 -6.55
CA VAL A 9 -15.27 5.50 -5.22
C VAL A 9 -15.82 4.51 -4.19
N ASN A 10 -17.13 4.25 -4.21
CA ASN A 10 -17.74 3.31 -3.27
C ASN A 10 -17.27 1.88 -3.52
N THR A 11 -17.19 1.43 -4.78
CA THR A 11 -16.66 0.10 -5.12
C THR A 11 -15.21 -0.02 -4.67
N PHE A 12 -14.37 0.98 -4.92
CA PHE A 12 -12.98 0.99 -4.47
C PHE A 12 -12.87 0.95 -2.94
N ALA A 13 -13.67 1.74 -2.22
CA ALA A 13 -13.69 1.71 -0.74
C ALA A 13 -14.15 0.35 -0.20
N SER A 14 -15.17 -0.27 -0.80
CA SER A 14 -15.61 -1.62 -0.45
C SER A 14 -14.53 -2.67 -0.69
N LEU A 15 -13.81 -2.59 -1.82
CA LEU A 15 -12.70 -3.50 -2.13
C LEU A 15 -11.55 -3.35 -1.13
N LEU A 16 -11.23 -2.13 -0.70
CA LEU A 16 -10.23 -1.89 0.33
C LEU A 16 -10.61 -2.52 1.67
N LEU A 17 -11.87 -2.37 2.12
CA LEU A 17 -12.33 -3.02 3.34
C LEU A 17 -12.37 -4.53 3.22
N LEU A 18 -12.88 -5.04 2.10
CA LEU A 18 -12.92 -6.47 1.84
C LEU A 18 -11.52 -7.08 1.87
N TYR A 19 -10.55 -6.40 1.24
CA TYR A 19 -9.15 -6.79 1.30
C TYR A 19 -8.65 -6.87 2.75
N VAL A 20 -8.83 -5.82 3.56
CA VAL A 20 -8.38 -5.83 4.96
C VAL A 20 -9.03 -6.95 5.76
N ILE A 21 -10.35 -7.13 5.62
CA ILE A 21 -11.10 -8.15 6.36
C ILE A 21 -10.61 -9.56 5.99
N ILE A 22 -10.48 -9.86 4.70
CA ILE A 22 -10.00 -11.16 4.24
C ILE A 22 -8.55 -11.38 4.68
N TYR A 23 -7.71 -10.37 4.51
CA TYR A 23 -6.28 -10.47 4.76
C TYR A 23 -5.95 -10.68 6.24
N TYR A 24 -6.47 -9.82 7.12
CA TYR A 24 -6.26 -9.97 8.56
C TYR A 24 -7.10 -11.10 9.14
N GLY A 25 -8.28 -11.38 8.59
CA GLY A 25 -9.08 -12.55 8.96
C GLY A 25 -8.32 -13.86 8.68
N TYR A 26 -7.61 -13.94 7.55
CA TYR A 26 -6.75 -15.07 7.23
C TYR A 26 -5.59 -15.23 8.24
N TYR A 27 -4.92 -14.14 8.62
CA TYR A 27 -3.87 -14.22 9.65
C TYR A 27 -4.41 -14.66 11.01
N VAL A 28 -5.57 -14.16 11.43
CA VAL A 28 -6.23 -14.61 12.67
C VAL A 28 -6.58 -16.09 12.57
N TYR A 29 -7.11 -16.55 11.44
CA TYR A 29 -7.42 -17.96 11.21
C TYR A 29 -6.19 -18.86 11.34
N ILE A 30 -5.06 -18.52 10.70
CA ILE A 30 -3.85 -19.32 10.85
C ILE A 30 -3.34 -19.23 12.30
N GLY A 31 -3.36 -18.05 12.93
CA GLY A 31 -2.91 -17.86 14.31
C GLY A 31 -3.69 -18.69 15.33
N LEU A 32 -4.99 -18.87 15.13
CA LEU A 32 -5.84 -19.74 15.96
C LEU A 32 -5.54 -21.23 15.75
N LEU A 33 -5.20 -21.63 14.53
CA LEU A 33 -4.95 -23.05 14.19
C LEU A 33 -3.52 -23.51 14.48
N TRP A 34 -2.52 -22.63 14.30
CA TRP A 34 -1.09 -22.97 14.35
C TRP A 34 -0.37 -22.29 15.51
N GLY A 35 -1.06 -21.43 16.25
CA GLY A 35 -0.49 -20.57 17.29
C GLY A 35 0.11 -19.28 16.74
N PHE A 36 0.07 -18.22 17.54
CA PHE A 36 0.74 -16.95 17.23
C PHE A 36 2.25 -17.09 17.47
N SER A 37 2.98 -17.42 16.41
CA SER A 37 4.45 -17.46 16.42
C SER A 37 5.06 -16.07 16.17
N GLU A 38 6.33 -15.90 16.55
CA GLU A 38 7.11 -14.69 16.26
C GLU A 38 7.12 -14.34 14.76
N ARG A 39 7.15 -15.36 13.90
CA ARG A 39 7.06 -15.18 12.44
C ARG A 39 5.75 -14.55 12.01
N MET A 40 4.62 -14.93 12.62
CA MET A 40 3.34 -14.26 12.34
C MET A 40 3.33 -12.82 12.82
N PHE A 41 3.91 -12.55 13.99
CA PHE A 41 3.98 -11.18 14.48
C PHE A 41 4.83 -10.30 13.56
N MET A 42 5.97 -10.79 13.08
CA MET A 42 6.79 -10.09 12.09
C MET A 42 6.03 -9.81 10.80
N LEU A 43 5.23 -10.76 10.30
CA LEU A 43 4.38 -10.55 9.13
C LEU A 43 3.31 -9.48 9.41
N LEU A 44 2.62 -9.54 10.55
CA LEU A 44 1.62 -8.54 10.93
C LEU A 44 2.21 -7.13 11.06
N VAL A 45 3.43 -6.99 11.58
CA VAL A 45 4.11 -5.69 11.63
C VAL A 45 4.48 -5.21 10.23
N SER A 46 5.05 -6.10 9.40
CA SER A 46 5.43 -5.78 8.02
C SER A 46 4.24 -5.39 7.15
N ASP A 47 3.08 -5.98 7.42
CA ASP A 47 1.85 -5.77 6.65
C ASP A 47 0.88 -4.77 7.31
N SER A 48 1.27 -4.19 8.46
CA SER A 48 0.48 -3.27 9.28
C SER A 48 0.00 -2.05 8.49
N LEU A 49 0.72 -1.69 7.43
CA LEU A 49 0.36 -0.59 6.56
C LEU A 49 -1.01 -0.75 5.89
N PHE A 50 -1.42 -1.99 5.62
CA PHE A 50 -2.74 -2.28 5.06
C PHE A 50 -3.88 -1.92 6.02
N LEU A 51 -3.63 -1.77 7.33
CA LEU A 51 -4.65 -1.24 8.26
C LEU A 51 -5.06 0.19 7.90
N LEU A 52 -4.19 0.97 7.23
CA LEU A 52 -4.54 2.31 6.75
C LEU A 52 -5.64 2.30 5.67
N PHE A 53 -5.91 1.15 5.05
CA PHE A 53 -7.03 1.01 4.11
C PHE A 53 -8.39 1.17 4.81
N VAL A 54 -8.48 0.88 6.11
CA VAL A 54 -9.72 1.09 6.89
C VAL A 54 -10.10 2.57 6.99
N PRO A 55 -9.25 3.47 7.53
CA PRO A 55 -9.58 4.89 7.55
C PRO A 55 -9.69 5.46 6.13
N ILE A 56 -8.91 4.98 5.16
CA ILE A 56 -9.09 5.39 3.75
C ILE A 56 -10.51 5.08 3.27
N ALA A 57 -10.99 3.85 3.43
CA ALA A 57 -12.31 3.45 2.98
C ALA A 57 -13.43 4.23 3.69
N ILE A 58 -13.34 4.41 5.01
CA ILE A 58 -14.28 5.24 5.78
C ILE A 58 -14.30 6.67 5.24
N GLY A 59 -13.12 7.26 5.04
CA GLY A 59 -13.01 8.62 4.52
C GLY A 59 -13.54 8.76 3.08
N LEU A 60 -13.42 7.73 2.25
CA LEU A 60 -13.98 7.69 0.90
C LEU A 60 -15.51 7.60 0.91
N PHE A 61 -16.10 6.74 1.75
CA PHE A 61 -17.56 6.70 1.92
C PHE A 61 -18.12 8.03 2.43
N LEU A 62 -17.41 8.67 3.35
CA LEU A 62 -17.77 9.99 3.89
C LEU A 62 -17.35 11.16 2.99
N LYS A 63 -16.76 10.88 1.82
CA LYS A 63 -16.29 11.87 0.83
C LYS A 63 -15.40 12.97 1.44
N LYS A 64 -14.55 12.61 2.39
CA LYS A 64 -13.68 13.57 3.09
C LYS A 64 -12.41 13.84 2.30
N LYS A 65 -11.99 15.10 2.23
CA LYS A 65 -10.74 15.54 1.57
C LYS A 65 -9.50 14.75 2.02
N TRP A 66 -9.40 14.44 3.31
CA TRP A 66 -8.26 13.72 3.88
C TRP A 66 -8.11 12.29 3.34
N SER A 67 -9.19 11.64 2.89
CA SER A 67 -9.12 10.28 2.34
C SER A 67 -8.39 10.23 1.02
N TRP A 68 -8.51 11.28 0.20
CA TRP A 68 -7.75 11.43 -1.03
C TRP A 68 -6.24 11.52 -0.73
N TRP A 69 -5.85 12.35 0.24
CA TRP A 69 -4.44 12.51 0.63
C TRP A 69 -3.85 11.21 1.16
N LEU A 70 -4.57 10.50 2.04
CA LEU A 70 -4.13 9.20 2.55
C LEU A 70 -4.05 8.15 1.44
N THR A 71 -5.05 8.08 0.55
CA THR A 71 -5.04 7.13 -0.59
C THR A 71 -3.81 7.37 -1.46
N MET A 72 -3.59 8.61 -1.87
CA MET A 72 -2.46 8.96 -2.73
C MET A 72 -1.12 8.67 -2.06
N SER A 73 -0.95 9.00 -0.77
CA SER A 73 0.31 8.78 -0.07
C SER A 73 0.59 7.30 0.20
N VAL A 74 -0.41 6.53 0.60
CA VAL A 74 -0.27 5.09 0.84
C VAL A 74 0.04 4.35 -0.46
N PHE A 75 -0.69 4.60 -1.53
CA PHE A 75 -0.44 3.94 -2.82
C PHE A 75 0.89 4.38 -3.46
N LEU A 76 1.28 5.65 -3.32
CA LEU A 76 2.59 6.11 -3.77
C LEU A 76 3.71 5.46 -2.97
N GLN A 77 3.54 5.31 -1.66
CA GLN A 77 4.50 4.59 -0.82
C GLN A 77 4.62 3.12 -1.26
N LEU A 78 3.50 2.41 -1.46
CA LEU A 78 3.50 1.02 -1.92
C LEU A 78 4.17 0.88 -3.28
N PHE A 79 3.95 1.85 -4.18
CA PHE A 79 4.61 1.92 -5.47
C PHE A 79 6.13 2.08 -5.30
N ILE A 80 6.59 3.08 -4.54
CA ILE A 80 8.03 3.33 -4.30
C ILE A 80 8.69 2.12 -3.64
N ALA A 81 8.06 1.55 -2.59
CA ALA A 81 8.57 0.38 -1.89
C ALA A 81 8.73 -0.82 -2.84
N LYS A 82 7.76 -1.04 -3.74
CA LYS A 82 7.83 -2.12 -4.72
C LYS A 82 8.91 -1.87 -5.79
N VAL A 83 9.08 -0.63 -6.25
CA VAL A 83 10.20 -0.26 -7.15
C VAL A 83 11.54 -0.55 -6.47
N ILE A 84 11.72 -0.14 -5.22
CA ILE A 84 12.95 -0.40 -4.46
C ILE A 84 13.18 -1.90 -4.32
N ALA A 85 12.14 -2.68 -3.99
CA ALA A 85 12.24 -4.13 -3.88
C ALA A 85 12.67 -4.80 -5.20
N ILE A 86 12.08 -4.40 -6.33
CA ILE A 86 12.46 -4.91 -7.66
C ILE A 86 13.92 -4.55 -7.98
N LEU A 87 14.34 -3.30 -7.74
CA LEU A 87 15.71 -2.87 -7.98
C LEU A 87 16.73 -3.62 -7.10
N ALA A 88 16.39 -3.84 -5.82
CA ALA A 88 17.21 -4.64 -4.90
C ALA A 88 17.32 -6.09 -5.39
N ASN A 89 16.21 -6.70 -5.81
CA ASN A 89 16.19 -8.05 -6.39
C ASN A 89 17.05 -8.15 -7.65
N ILE A 90 16.95 -7.19 -8.57
CA ILE A 90 17.79 -7.13 -9.78
C ILE A 90 19.27 -6.98 -9.40
N PHE A 91 19.60 -6.11 -8.45
CA PHE A 91 20.97 -5.91 -7.99
C PHE A 91 21.55 -7.21 -7.40
N LEU A 92 20.80 -7.90 -6.54
CA LEU A 92 21.22 -9.16 -5.92
C LEU A 92 21.42 -10.29 -6.95
N LEU A 93 20.61 -10.33 -8.00
CA LEU A 93 20.81 -11.24 -9.14
C LEU A 93 22.12 -10.92 -9.88
N LEU A 94 22.36 -9.65 -10.17
CA LEU A 94 23.55 -9.20 -10.90
C LEU A 94 24.84 -9.40 -10.09
N SER A 95 24.77 -9.27 -8.76
CA SER A 95 25.91 -9.50 -7.86
C SER A 95 26.22 -10.97 -7.60
N GLY A 96 25.38 -11.89 -8.10
CA GLY A 96 25.52 -13.33 -7.85
C GLY A 96 25.34 -13.72 -6.38
N SER A 97 24.72 -12.84 -5.57
CA SER A 97 24.57 -13.03 -4.13
C SER A 97 23.36 -13.90 -3.75
N VAL A 98 22.57 -14.35 -4.74
CA VAL A 98 21.39 -15.21 -4.53
C VAL A 98 21.67 -16.60 -5.13
N ALA A 99 21.55 -17.64 -4.31
CA ALA A 99 21.76 -19.03 -4.71
C ALA A 99 20.59 -19.61 -5.53
N GLU A 100 19.39 -19.03 -5.41
CA GLU A 100 18.20 -19.44 -6.14
C GLU A 100 17.84 -18.43 -7.23
N PRO A 101 17.71 -18.86 -8.51
CA PRO A 101 17.24 -17.97 -9.56
C PRO A 101 15.81 -17.54 -9.23
N LEU A 102 15.56 -16.22 -9.29
CA LEU A 102 14.20 -15.67 -9.28
C LEU A 102 13.39 -16.41 -10.35
N GLN A 103 12.46 -17.27 -9.93
CA GLN A 103 11.53 -17.90 -10.85
C GLN A 103 10.81 -16.77 -11.60
N GLY A 104 10.83 -16.80 -12.94
CA GLY A 104 10.31 -15.70 -13.77
C GLY A 104 8.83 -15.34 -13.49
N SER A 105 8.08 -16.25 -12.87
CA SER A 105 6.74 -16.00 -12.34
C SER A 105 6.68 -14.88 -11.29
N ASN A 106 7.72 -14.71 -10.47
CA ASN A 106 7.74 -13.71 -9.39
C ASN A 106 7.87 -12.29 -9.93
N ILE A 107 8.63 -12.08 -11.01
CA ILE A 107 8.80 -10.75 -11.63
C ILE A 107 7.48 -10.27 -12.25
N LEU A 108 6.76 -11.16 -12.95
CA LEU A 108 5.45 -10.81 -13.52
C LEU A 108 4.45 -10.39 -12.44
N ILE A 109 4.43 -11.09 -11.30
CA ILE A 109 3.59 -10.73 -10.16
C ILE A 109 3.99 -9.35 -9.61
N GLU A 110 5.29 -9.07 -9.44
CA GLU A 110 5.78 -7.77 -8.97
C GLU A 110 5.39 -6.61 -9.91
N ILE A 111 5.51 -6.82 -11.22
CA ILE A 111 5.09 -5.84 -12.23
C ILE A 111 3.58 -5.63 -12.18
N SER A 112 2.79 -6.69 -11.99
CA SER A 112 1.33 -6.58 -11.88
C SER A 112 0.90 -5.71 -10.69
N PHE A 113 1.60 -5.81 -9.54
CA PHE A 113 1.36 -4.95 -8.39
C PHE A 113 1.74 -3.50 -8.66
N LEU A 114 2.89 -3.24 -9.28
CA LEU A 114 3.27 -1.89 -9.69
C LEU A 114 2.22 -1.26 -10.59
N PHE A 115 1.75 -2.01 -11.58
CA PHE A 115 0.73 -1.55 -12.51
C PHE A 115 -0.60 -1.25 -11.80
N MET A 116 -1.02 -2.11 -10.86
CA MET A 116 -2.21 -1.88 -10.05
C MET A 116 -2.10 -0.59 -9.21
N TYR A 117 -0.96 -0.38 -8.53
CA TYR A 117 -0.73 0.84 -7.75
C TYR A 117 -0.73 2.09 -8.64
N PHE A 118 -0.10 1.99 -9.80
CA PHE A 118 -0.05 3.08 -10.78
C PHE A 118 -1.45 3.45 -11.30
N ILE A 119 -2.31 2.47 -11.59
CA ILE A 119 -3.71 2.72 -11.97
C ILE A 119 -4.45 3.49 -10.88
N VAL A 120 -4.29 3.10 -9.61
CA VAL A 120 -4.93 3.81 -8.49
C VAL A 120 -4.43 5.25 -8.39
N ILE A 121 -3.12 5.47 -8.48
CA ILE A 121 -2.50 6.80 -8.45
C ILE A 121 -3.03 7.68 -9.60
N ILE A 122 -3.06 7.17 -10.84
CA ILE A 122 -3.59 7.91 -11.99
C ILE A 122 -5.08 8.19 -11.82
N GLY A 123 -5.86 7.17 -11.41
CA GLY A 123 -7.29 7.30 -11.19
C GLY A 123 -7.59 8.42 -10.20
N PHE A 124 -6.97 8.39 -9.03
CA PHE A 124 -7.14 9.42 -8.01
C PHE A 124 -6.53 10.77 -8.40
N SER A 125 -5.54 10.81 -9.29
CA SER A 125 -5.00 12.06 -9.86
C SER A 125 -5.94 12.72 -10.89
N SER A 126 -6.94 12.00 -11.41
CA SER A 126 -7.87 12.51 -12.42
C SER A 126 -8.68 13.71 -11.90
N LYS A 127 -8.96 14.67 -12.79
CA LYS A 127 -9.77 15.87 -12.46
C LYS A 127 -11.16 15.50 -11.91
N SER A 128 -11.75 14.40 -12.39
CA SER A 128 -13.06 13.91 -11.97
C SER A 128 -13.08 13.53 -10.48
N LEU A 129 -12.15 12.67 -10.05
CA LEU A 129 -12.08 12.21 -8.65
C LEU A 129 -11.62 13.33 -7.70
N ARG A 130 -10.69 14.16 -8.15
CA ARG A 130 -10.23 15.32 -7.38
C ARG A 130 -11.34 16.35 -7.15
N SER A 131 -12.12 16.68 -8.18
CA SER A 131 -13.27 17.58 -8.05
C SER A 131 -14.35 16.97 -7.15
N PHE A 132 -14.58 15.66 -7.24
CA PHE A 132 -15.53 14.94 -6.39
C PHE A 132 -15.19 15.01 -4.89
N LEU A 133 -13.90 14.99 -4.55
CA LEU A 133 -13.41 15.14 -3.16
C LEU A 133 -12.99 16.58 -2.84
N SER A 134 -13.32 17.56 -3.69
CA SER A 134 -13.02 18.99 -3.50
C SER A 134 -11.52 19.30 -3.28
N ILE A 135 -10.65 18.66 -4.08
CA ILE A 135 -9.19 18.86 -4.12
C ILE A 135 -8.80 19.81 -5.27
N GLU A 136 -8.73 21.10 -4.96
CA GLU A 136 -8.43 22.18 -5.92
C GLU A 136 -7.00 22.72 -5.73
N ARG A 137 -5.99 21.91 -6.06
CA ARG A 137 -4.57 22.32 -6.03
C ARG A 137 -3.85 22.03 -7.35
N PRO A 138 -2.84 22.81 -7.75
CA PRO A 138 -2.04 22.49 -8.93
C PRO A 138 -1.22 21.22 -8.70
N PHE A 139 -0.87 20.53 -9.81
CA PHE A 139 -0.14 19.25 -9.77
C PHE A 139 1.12 19.30 -8.90
N SER A 140 1.98 20.29 -9.16
CA SER A 140 3.26 20.45 -8.45
C SER A 140 3.07 20.51 -6.93
N GLU A 141 2.13 21.32 -6.45
CA GLU A 141 1.91 21.48 -5.00
C GLU A 141 1.42 20.22 -4.30
N TRP A 142 0.41 19.54 -4.88
CA TRP A 142 -0.11 18.34 -4.22
C TRP A 142 0.84 17.16 -4.38
N PHE A 143 1.56 17.06 -5.51
CA PHE A 143 2.50 15.98 -5.77
C PHE A 143 3.60 15.96 -4.71
N TRP A 144 4.27 17.09 -4.47
CA TRP A 144 5.33 17.16 -3.47
C TRP A 144 4.84 16.86 -2.04
N ARG A 145 3.63 17.27 -1.69
CA ARG A 145 3.02 16.95 -0.38
C ARG A 145 2.75 15.46 -0.24
N VAL A 146 2.16 14.85 -1.27
CA VAL A 146 1.87 13.40 -1.29
C VAL A 146 3.17 12.62 -1.24
N PHE A 147 4.17 13.02 -2.03
CA PHE A 147 5.49 12.39 -2.08
C PHE A 147 6.22 12.46 -0.74
N LEU A 148 6.29 13.65 -0.12
CA LEU A 148 6.89 13.80 1.22
C LEU A 148 6.17 12.93 2.26
N LEU A 149 4.83 12.92 2.26
CA LEU A 149 4.07 12.09 3.19
C LEU A 149 4.29 10.59 2.93
N ALA A 150 4.37 10.17 1.67
CA ALA A 150 4.70 8.79 1.30
C ALA A 150 6.11 8.38 1.75
N MET A 151 7.10 9.26 1.62
CA MET A 151 8.47 9.02 2.09
C MET A 151 8.53 8.96 3.62
N VAL A 152 7.82 9.83 4.33
CA VAL A 152 7.73 9.80 5.80
C VAL A 152 7.09 8.49 6.26
N LEU A 153 5.98 8.06 5.63
CA LEU A 153 5.35 6.78 5.95
C LEU A 153 6.28 5.60 5.64
N TYR A 154 6.99 5.64 4.50
CA TYR A 154 7.99 4.62 4.13
C TYR A 154 9.08 4.49 5.20
N THR A 155 9.74 5.59 5.54
CA THR A 155 10.84 5.60 6.52
C THR A 155 10.34 5.19 7.90
N SER A 156 9.18 5.67 8.33
CA SER A 156 8.60 5.30 9.63
C SER A 156 8.29 3.81 9.69
N HIS A 157 7.64 3.28 8.64
CA HIS A 157 7.35 1.85 8.54
C HIS A 157 8.61 1.00 8.52
N PHE A 158 9.64 1.43 7.78
CA PHE A 158 10.92 0.74 7.72
C PHE A 158 11.60 0.69 9.10
N ILE A 159 11.67 1.82 9.81
CA ILE A 159 12.23 1.90 11.17
C ILE A 159 11.47 0.96 12.13
N ILE A 160 10.14 1.02 12.13
CA ILE A 160 9.31 0.17 13.00
C ILE A 160 9.56 -1.31 12.68
N THR A 161 9.63 -1.68 11.41
CA THR A 161 9.90 -3.05 10.97
C THR A 161 11.28 -3.52 11.46
N VAL A 162 12.32 -2.69 11.31
CA VAL A 162 13.68 -3.02 11.78
C VAL A 162 13.72 -3.20 13.29
N VAL A 163 13.07 -2.31 14.05
CA VAL A 163 12.99 -2.42 15.52
C VAL A 163 12.23 -3.67 15.95
N ALA A 164 11.13 -4.01 15.25
CA ALA A 164 10.39 -5.24 15.53
C ALA A 164 11.24 -6.48 15.27
N ILE A 165 11.98 -6.52 14.16
CA ILE A 165 12.90 -7.62 13.86
C ILE A 165 13.98 -7.74 14.94
N SER A 166 14.62 -6.64 15.35
CA SER A 166 15.70 -6.68 16.35
C SER A 166 15.24 -7.08 17.75
N THR A 167 13.95 -6.89 18.07
CA THR A 167 13.40 -7.22 19.39
C THR A 167 12.86 -8.66 19.45
N LEU A 168 12.37 -9.19 18.33
CA LEU A 168 11.76 -10.52 18.25
C LEU A 168 12.74 -11.61 17.81
N ASN A 169 13.88 -11.24 17.22
CA ASN A 169 14.91 -12.18 16.80
C ASN A 169 16.31 -11.60 17.15
N PRO A 170 16.64 -11.52 18.46
CA PRO A 170 17.87 -10.87 18.95
C PRO A 170 19.16 -11.61 18.61
#